data_AF-A0A3B3ZKU2-F1
#
_entry.id   AF-A0A3B3ZKU2-F1
#
_cell.length_a   1.000
_cell.length_b   1.000
_cell.length_c   1.000
_cell.angle_alpha   90.00
_cell.angle_beta   90.00
_cell.angle_gamma   90.00
#
_symmetry.space_group_name_H-M   'P 1'
#
loop_
_entity.id
_entity.type
_entity.pdbx_description
1 polymer ?
#
loop_
_entity_poly.entity_id
_entity_poly.type
_entity_poly.pdbx_seq_one_letter_code
_entity_poly.pdbx_strand_id
1 'polypeptide(L)'
;MMATSGDRSLRPLLLLLPVLGLCGALPGSWLPGSYSNTVDGVLAFLSDYNRTAEEVLYYSVTASWNYNTNLTEHNSQLQVQASMDEQAFSEAWGQKAKSTFTTAVLDSLPNKQDRKLFDKIVVLGPANLPTTDRQEYNTILKATRSSSSPGRAGTMHPEFPSKNTTQDLWISVTKAL
;
A
#
# COMPACT_ATOMS: atom_id res chain seq x y z
N MET A 1 -2.50 64.35 -31.41
CA MET A 1 -1.75 63.16 -31.89
C MET A 1 -1.85 62.07 -30.84
N MET A 2 -2.39 60.92 -31.26
CA MET A 2 -2.23 59.53 -30.77
C MET A 2 -2.39 59.17 -29.28
N ALA A 3 -3.40 58.33 -29.06
CA ALA A 3 -3.53 57.36 -27.97
C ALA A 3 -2.47 56.24 -28.06
N THR A 4 -2.18 55.58 -26.93
CA THR A 4 -2.22 54.09 -26.83
C THR A 4 -2.27 53.63 -25.37
N SER A 5 -3.21 52.71 -25.14
CA SER A 5 -3.39 51.82 -23.99
C SER A 5 -2.26 50.79 -23.89
N GLY A 6 -2.06 50.22 -22.70
CA GLY A 6 -1.14 49.11 -22.48
C GLY A 6 -1.27 48.50 -21.09
N ASP A 7 -2.38 47.78 -20.87
CA ASP A 7 -2.60 46.86 -19.76
C ASP A 7 -1.36 46.01 -19.44
N ARG A 8 -0.99 45.89 -18.15
CA ARG A 8 0.01 44.92 -17.70
C ARG A 8 -0.57 43.96 -16.67
N SER A 9 -1.28 42.99 -17.22
CA SER A 9 -1.45 41.59 -16.78
C SER A 9 -0.91 41.25 -15.38
N LEU A 10 -1.86 40.93 -14.49
CA LEU A 10 -1.70 40.09 -13.31
C LEU A 10 -1.00 38.78 -13.70
N ARG A 11 0.07 38.43 -12.99
CA ARG A 11 0.60 37.06 -12.93
C ARG A 11 0.59 36.63 -11.46
N PRO A 12 -0.34 35.77 -11.01
CA PRO A 12 -0.14 35.06 -9.76
C PRO A 12 1.01 34.08 -9.99
N LEU A 13 2.05 34.19 -9.17
CA LEU A 13 3.12 33.20 -9.09
C LEU A 13 2.47 31.91 -8.60
N LEU A 14 2.04 31.07 -9.54
CA LEU A 14 1.60 29.70 -9.26
C LEU A 14 2.83 28.99 -8.68
N LEU A 15 2.86 28.86 -7.36
CA LEU A 15 3.77 27.97 -6.65
C LEU A 15 3.47 26.56 -7.12
N LEU A 16 4.15 26.17 -8.19
CA LEU A 16 4.22 24.81 -8.70
C LEU A 16 5.07 24.05 -7.68
N LEU A 17 4.43 23.59 -6.60
CA LEU A 17 4.98 22.54 -5.76
C LEU A 17 5.23 21.35 -6.69
N PRO A 18 6.50 20.96 -6.93
CA PRO A 18 6.73 19.73 -7.64
C PRO A 18 6.18 18.64 -6.72
N VAL A 19 5.10 17.98 -7.16
CA VAL A 19 4.74 16.67 -6.63
C VAL A 19 5.85 15.73 -7.11
N LEU A 20 6.98 15.82 -6.41
CA LEU A 20 7.99 14.79 -6.41
C LEU A 20 7.24 13.53 -6.01
N GLY A 21 7.34 12.50 -6.83
CA GLY A 21 6.98 11.13 -6.51
C GLY A 21 7.87 10.64 -5.37
N LEU A 22 7.65 11.20 -4.19
CA LEU A 22 8.10 10.69 -2.93
C LEU A 22 7.30 9.41 -2.74
N CYS A 23 7.92 8.28 -3.03
CA CYS A 23 7.75 7.12 -2.18
C CYS A 23 8.12 7.59 -0.77
N GLY A 24 7.16 8.24 -0.10
CA GLY A 24 7.37 8.81 1.22
C GLY A 24 7.68 7.66 2.15
N ALA A 25 8.72 7.80 2.98
CA ALA A 25 8.87 6.90 4.09
C ALA A 25 7.55 6.88 4.88
N LEU A 26 7.11 5.71 5.33
CA LEU A 26 5.89 5.57 6.11
C LEU A 26 5.85 6.60 7.25
N PRO A 27 4.68 7.14 7.59
CA PRO A 27 4.51 7.92 8.80
C PRO A 27 5.10 7.17 10.00
N GLY A 28 5.83 7.88 10.87
CA GLY A 28 6.46 7.24 12.04
C GLY A 28 5.44 6.55 12.96
N SER A 29 4.19 7.02 12.98
CA SER A 29 3.07 6.40 13.70
C SER A 29 2.67 5.03 13.16
N TRP A 30 3.02 4.71 11.91
CA TRP A 30 2.72 3.43 11.27
C TRP A 30 3.86 2.41 11.39
N LEU A 31 5.00 2.83 11.94
CA LEU A 31 6.14 1.94 12.17
C LEU A 31 6.00 1.19 13.49
N PRO A 32 6.48 -0.06 13.56
CA PRO A 32 6.46 -0.82 14.79
C PRO A 32 7.41 -0.22 15.83
N GLY A 33 6.98 -0.26 17.10
CA GLY A 33 7.80 0.13 18.23
C GLY A 33 8.91 -0.86 18.59
N SER A 34 9.28 -0.86 19.87
CA SER A 34 10.22 -1.79 20.47
C SER A 34 9.49 -2.73 21.41
N TYR A 35 9.81 -4.02 21.35
CA TYR A 35 9.15 -5.06 22.12
C TYR A 35 10.21 -5.99 22.72
N SER A 36 9.92 -6.55 23.90
CA SER A 36 10.76 -7.55 24.54
C SER A 36 10.40 -8.95 24.02
N ASN A 37 11.38 -9.85 23.93
CA ASN A 37 11.13 -11.26 23.58
C ASN A 37 10.50 -12.02 24.77
N THR A 38 9.26 -11.68 25.11
CA THR A 38 8.46 -12.24 26.20
C THR A 38 7.01 -12.39 25.75
N VAL A 39 6.20 -13.17 26.47
CA VAL A 39 4.76 -13.32 26.16
C VAL A 39 4.07 -11.96 26.14
N ASP A 40 4.28 -11.14 27.17
CA ASP A 40 3.69 -9.79 27.24
C ASP A 40 4.16 -8.89 26.08
N GLY A 41 5.42 -9.04 25.67
CA GLY A 41 5.96 -8.33 24.51
C GLY A 41 5.29 -8.73 23.20
N VAL A 42 4.96 -10.01 23.01
CA VAL A 42 4.18 -10.47 21.85
C VAL A 42 2.78 -9.88 21.89
N LEU A 43 2.12 -9.90 23.05
CA LEU A 43 0.75 -9.35 23.19
C LEU A 43 0.71 -7.85 22.93
N ALA A 44 1.70 -7.10 23.42
CA ALA A 44 1.85 -5.68 23.11
C ALA A 44 2.06 -5.45 21.61
N PHE A 45 2.95 -6.23 20.98
CA PHE A 45 3.17 -6.18 19.54
C PHE A 45 1.88 -6.43 18.73
N LEU A 46 1.12 -7.46 19.08
CA LEU A 46 -0.13 -7.79 18.37
C LEU A 46 -1.20 -6.71 18.55
N SER A 47 -1.30 -6.13 19.75
CA SER A 47 -2.22 -5.03 20.04
C SER A 47 -1.89 -3.78 19.22
N ASP A 48 -0.61 -3.38 19.20
CA ASP A 48 -0.19 -2.22 18.43
C ASP A 48 -0.29 -2.48 16.92
N TYR A 49 0.00 -3.70 16.46
CA TYR A 49 -0.20 -4.11 15.08
C TYR A 49 -1.66 -3.92 14.66
N ASN A 50 -2.61 -4.46 15.41
CA ASN A 50 -4.04 -4.35 15.06
C ASN A 50 -4.50 -2.91 14.97
N ARG A 51 -4.18 -2.09 15.98
CA ARG A 51 -4.54 -0.66 15.99
C ARG A 51 -4.00 0.08 14.76
N THR A 52 -2.77 -0.25 14.35
CA THR A 52 -2.11 0.42 13.22
C THR A 52 -2.61 -0.15 11.88
N ALA A 53 -2.81 -1.46 11.79
CA ALA A 53 -3.30 -2.15 10.62
C ALA A 53 -4.71 -1.68 10.24
N GLU A 54 -5.60 -1.47 11.22
CA GLU A 54 -6.94 -0.93 10.98
C GLU A 54 -6.88 0.42 10.25
N GLU A 55 -5.98 1.31 10.66
CA GLU A 55 -5.79 2.62 10.04
C GLU A 55 -5.22 2.50 8.62
N VAL A 56 -4.15 1.72 8.44
CA VAL A 56 -3.48 1.53 7.15
C VAL A 56 -4.40 0.86 6.13
N LEU A 57 -5.11 -0.20 6.54
CA LEU A 57 -6.06 -0.92 5.69
C LEU A 57 -7.27 -0.06 5.35
N TYR A 58 -7.78 0.73 6.30
CA TYR A 58 -8.84 1.70 6.03
C TYR A 58 -8.42 2.70 4.94
N TYR A 59 -7.22 3.25 5.03
CA TYR A 59 -6.68 4.18 4.04
C TYR A 59 -6.56 3.53 2.65
N SER A 60 -5.99 2.32 2.58
CA SER A 60 -5.83 1.56 1.33
C SER A 60 -7.17 1.21 0.67
N VAL A 61 -8.11 0.66 1.44
CA VAL A 61 -9.45 0.31 0.95
C VAL A 61 -10.20 1.56 0.49
N THR A 62 -10.10 2.67 1.20
CA THR A 62 -10.73 3.95 0.83
C THR A 62 -10.17 4.50 -0.47
N ALA A 63 -8.84 4.49 -0.65
CA ALA A 63 -8.19 4.92 -1.89
C ALA A 63 -8.63 4.03 -3.08
N SER A 64 -8.74 2.73 -2.85
CA SER A 64 -9.23 1.78 -3.84
C SER A 64 -10.70 2.02 -4.24
N TRP A 65 -11.56 2.25 -3.24
CA TRP A 65 -12.96 2.58 -3.46
C TRP A 65 -13.12 3.88 -4.26
N ASN A 66 -12.39 4.93 -3.89
CA ASN A 66 -12.42 6.22 -4.58
C ASN A 66 -11.99 6.10 -6.05
N TYR A 67 -10.98 5.30 -6.35
CA TYR A 67 -10.61 5.01 -7.74
C TYR A 67 -11.71 4.23 -8.48
N ASN A 68 -12.21 3.13 -7.90
CA ASN A 68 -13.19 2.26 -8.56
C ASN A 68 -14.54 2.97 -8.82
N THR A 69 -14.89 3.96 -7.99
CA THR A 69 -16.12 4.75 -8.14
C THR A 69 -15.92 6.05 -8.93
N ASN A 70 -14.68 6.50 -9.11
CA ASN A 70 -14.33 7.70 -9.86
C ASN A 70 -12.97 7.53 -10.56
N LEU A 71 -13.02 7.03 -11.81
CA LEU A 71 -11.86 6.63 -12.61
C LEU A 71 -11.08 7.83 -13.16
N THR A 72 -10.30 8.48 -12.29
CA THR A 72 -9.40 9.57 -12.65
C THR A 72 -7.94 9.17 -12.47
N GLU A 73 -7.03 9.81 -13.21
CA GLU A 73 -5.58 9.59 -13.04
C GLU A 73 -5.12 9.95 -11.63
N HIS A 74 -5.68 11.01 -11.04
CA HIS A 74 -5.41 11.39 -9.65
C HIS A 74 -5.78 10.28 -8.66
N ASN A 75 -7.00 9.74 -8.75
CA ASN A 75 -7.42 8.64 -7.87
C ASN A 75 -6.62 7.35 -8.12
N SER A 76 -6.20 7.12 -9.37
CA SER A 76 -5.32 5.99 -9.70
C SER A 76 -3.97 6.10 -8.99
N GLN A 77 -3.37 7.29 -9.00
CA GLN A 77 -2.10 7.55 -8.31
C GLN A 77 -2.25 7.39 -6.79
N LEU A 78 -3.33 7.89 -6.20
CA LEU A 78 -3.63 7.71 -4.78
C LEU A 78 -3.80 6.24 -4.39
N GLN A 79 -4.52 5.44 -5.18
CA GLN A 79 -4.67 4.00 -4.95
C GLN A 79 -3.32 3.28 -5.00
N VAL A 80 -2.45 3.62 -5.97
CA VAL A 80 -1.12 3.02 -6.08
C VAL A 80 -0.25 3.39 -4.88
N GLN A 81 -0.27 4.66 -4.46
CA GLN A 81 0.48 5.11 -3.29
C GLN A 81 0.02 4.37 -2.02
N ALA A 82 -1.29 4.28 -1.79
CA ALA A 82 -1.82 3.58 -0.63
C ALA A 82 -1.46 2.08 -0.62
N SER A 83 -1.43 1.42 -1.78
CA SER A 83 -0.94 0.04 -1.93
C SER A 83 0.55 -0.09 -1.58
N MET A 84 1.37 0.88 -2.00
CA MET A 84 2.80 0.90 -1.64
C MET A 84 2.99 1.07 -0.14
N ASP A 85 2.20 1.95 0.50
CA ASP A 85 2.28 2.20 1.94
C ASP A 85 1.83 0.95 2.73
N GLU A 86 0.76 0.28 2.32
CA GLU A 86 0.31 -0.99 2.93
C GLU A 86 1.36 -2.10 2.84
N GLN A 87 2.05 -2.20 1.69
CA GLN A 87 3.14 -3.16 1.51
C GLN A 87 4.35 -2.82 2.40
N ALA A 88 4.74 -1.55 2.47
CA ALA A 88 5.82 -1.11 3.35
C ALA A 88 5.47 -1.35 4.83
N PHE A 89 4.21 -1.13 5.22
CA PHE A 89 3.72 -1.43 6.58
C PHE A 89 3.88 -2.92 6.88
N SER A 90 3.38 -3.77 5.99
CA SER A 90 3.46 -5.22 6.13
C SER A 90 4.90 -5.71 6.28
N GLU A 91 5.83 -5.18 5.47
CA GLU A 91 7.26 -5.46 5.59
C GLU A 91 7.81 -5.05 6.95
N ALA A 92 7.61 -3.79 7.36
CA ALA A 92 8.18 -3.25 8.58
C ALA A 92 7.76 -4.09 9.81
N TRP A 93 6.47 -4.41 9.89
CA TRP A 93 5.91 -5.18 11.00
C TRP A 93 6.32 -6.65 10.96
N GLY A 94 6.32 -7.30 9.78
CA GLY A 94 6.76 -8.68 9.69
C GLY A 94 8.27 -8.86 9.91
N GLN A 95 9.10 -7.91 9.50
CA GLN A 95 10.54 -7.91 9.82
C GLN A 95 10.79 -7.67 11.31
N LYS A 96 10.04 -6.75 11.93
CA LYS A 96 10.10 -6.57 13.39
C LYS A 96 9.73 -7.85 14.12
N ALA A 97 8.64 -8.50 13.73
CA ALA A 97 8.20 -9.76 14.34
C ALA A 97 9.28 -10.84 14.25
N LYS A 98 9.84 -11.06 13.06
CA LYS A 98 10.90 -12.07 12.82
C LYS A 98 12.19 -11.80 13.60
N SER A 99 12.57 -10.54 13.74
CA SER A 99 13.82 -10.16 14.43
C SER A 99 13.68 -10.14 15.96
N THR A 100 12.46 -9.99 16.49
CA THR A 100 12.25 -9.78 17.92
C THR A 100 11.87 -11.06 18.66
N PHE A 101 11.01 -11.92 18.08
CA PHE A 101 10.39 -13.01 18.81
C PHE A 101 10.93 -14.37 18.42
N THR A 102 11.31 -15.17 19.42
CA THR A 102 11.77 -16.56 19.21
C THR A 102 10.60 -17.54 19.25
N THR A 103 10.76 -18.67 18.56
CA THR A 103 9.76 -19.77 18.57
C THR A 103 9.41 -20.21 19.98
N ALA A 104 10.38 -20.24 20.91
CA ALA A 104 10.13 -20.62 22.30
C ALA A 104 9.10 -19.72 23.01
N VAL A 105 9.17 -18.41 22.79
CA VAL A 105 8.19 -17.46 23.36
C VAL A 105 6.84 -17.61 22.68
N LEU A 106 6.83 -17.78 21.36
CA LEU A 106 5.61 -17.94 20.58
C LEU A 106 4.86 -19.25 20.88
N ASP A 107 5.58 -20.32 21.22
CA ASP A 107 5.00 -21.61 21.63
C ASP A 107 4.47 -21.57 23.08
N SER A 108 4.95 -20.59 23.87
CA SER A 108 4.49 -20.34 25.24
C SER A 108 3.24 -19.44 25.31
N LEU A 109 2.71 -18.99 24.16
CA LEU A 109 1.51 -18.16 24.12
C LEU A 109 0.30 -18.93 24.67
N PRO A 110 -0.47 -18.35 25.61
CA PRO A 110 -1.62 -19.04 26.21
C PRO A 110 -2.78 -19.20 25.23
N ASN A 111 -2.91 -18.29 24.25
CA ASN A 111 -4.00 -18.27 23.29
C ASN A 111 -3.51 -18.62 21.89
N LYS A 112 -4.12 -19.66 21.30
CA LYS A 112 -3.79 -20.11 19.94
C LYS A 112 -4.15 -19.09 18.86
N GLN A 113 -5.08 -18.18 19.12
CA GLN A 113 -5.43 -17.13 18.14
C GLN A 113 -4.32 -16.08 18.02
N ASP A 114 -3.66 -15.74 19.11
CA ASP A 114 -2.54 -14.79 19.11
C ASP A 114 -1.38 -15.36 18.30
N ARG A 115 -1.11 -16.67 18.44
CA ARG A 115 -0.15 -17.37 17.59
C ARG A 115 -0.53 -17.34 16.12
N LYS A 116 -1.79 -17.64 15.79
CA LYS A 116 -2.27 -17.59 14.39
C LYS A 116 -2.17 -16.20 13.79
N LEU A 117 -2.49 -15.15 14.55
CA LEU A 117 -2.35 -13.77 14.10
C LEU A 117 -0.88 -13.45 13.85
N PHE A 118 0.01 -13.80 14.78
CA PHE A 118 1.45 -13.65 14.61
C PHE A 118 1.95 -14.34 13.33
N ASP A 119 1.56 -15.59 13.11
CA ASP A 119 1.95 -16.36 11.92
C ASP A 119 1.49 -15.67 10.63
N LYS A 120 0.32 -15.01 10.62
CA LYS A 120 -0.13 -14.21 9.47
C LYS A 120 0.74 -12.97 9.25
N ILE A 121 1.13 -12.26 10.31
CA ILE A 121 1.94 -11.03 10.23
C ILE A 121 3.32 -11.31 9.65
N VAL A 122 3.93 -12.46 9.95
CA VAL A 122 5.27 -12.81 9.43
C VAL A 122 5.26 -13.34 8.00
N VAL A 123 4.09 -13.69 7.46
CA VAL A 123 3.91 -14.09 6.07
C VAL A 123 3.76 -12.82 5.22
N LEU A 124 4.90 -12.31 4.74
CA LEU A 124 5.01 -11.00 4.09
C LEU A 124 4.39 -10.91 2.68
N GLY A 125 4.21 -12.03 1.96
CA GLY A 125 3.69 -11.99 0.58
C GLY A 125 4.54 -11.08 -0.35
N PRO A 126 3.93 -10.18 -1.15
CA PRO A 126 4.64 -9.21 -2.00
C PRO A 126 5.58 -8.26 -1.22
N ALA A 127 5.32 -8.04 0.07
CA ALA A 127 6.16 -7.24 0.96
C ALA A 127 7.52 -7.91 1.28
N ASN A 128 7.81 -9.08 0.70
CA ASN A 128 9.13 -9.69 0.71
C ASN A 128 9.99 -9.29 -0.50
N LEU A 129 9.42 -8.61 -1.50
CA LEU A 129 10.13 -8.15 -2.70
C LEU A 129 10.95 -6.88 -2.41
N PRO A 130 12.13 -6.69 -3.05
CA PRO A 130 12.84 -5.41 -3.06
C PRO A 130 11.95 -4.25 -3.53
N THR A 131 12.19 -3.03 -3.04
CA THR A 131 11.35 -1.86 -3.32
C THR A 131 11.15 -1.59 -4.82
N THR A 132 12.18 -1.80 -5.65
CA THR A 132 12.12 -1.68 -7.11
C THR A 132 11.11 -2.65 -7.73
N ASP A 133 11.12 -3.90 -7.27
CA ASP A 133 10.24 -4.96 -7.76
C ASP A 133 8.78 -4.73 -7.30
N ARG A 134 8.57 -4.06 -6.15
CA ARG A 134 7.22 -3.63 -5.70
C ARG A 134 6.62 -2.53 -6.57
N GLN A 135 7.45 -1.56 -6.98
CA GLN A 135 7.02 -0.50 -7.88
C GLN A 135 6.67 -1.07 -9.27
N GLU A 136 7.47 -2.01 -9.76
CA GLU A 136 7.19 -2.72 -11.01
C GLU A 136 5.90 -3.55 -10.90
N TYR A 137 5.72 -4.30 -9.81
CA TYR A 137 4.50 -5.06 -9.53
C TYR A 137 3.24 -4.16 -9.54
N ASN A 138 3.27 -3.03 -8.83
CA ASN A 138 2.14 -2.10 -8.78
C ASN A 138 1.90 -1.38 -10.12
N THR A 139 2.94 -1.15 -10.92
CA THR A 139 2.83 -0.59 -12.28
C THR A 139 2.15 -1.57 -13.23
N ILE A 140 2.52 -2.85 -13.17
CA ILE A 140 1.89 -3.93 -13.95
C ILE A 140 0.40 -4.04 -13.59
N LEU A 141 0.06 -4.02 -12.29
CA LEU A 141 -1.32 -4.06 -11.83
C LEU A 141 -2.17 -2.90 -12.36
N LYS A 142 -1.61 -1.68 -12.43
CA LYS A 142 -2.28 -0.51 -13.01
C LYS A 142 -2.56 -0.72 -14.51
N ALA A 143 -1.56 -1.17 -15.27
CA ALA A 143 -1.68 -1.40 -16.71
C ALA A 143 -2.76 -2.44 -17.04
N THR A 144 -2.81 -3.55 -16.31
CA THR A 144 -3.80 -4.61 -16.53
C THR A 144 -5.22 -4.20 -16.12
N ARG A 145 -5.39 -3.43 -15.03
CA ARG A 145 -6.71 -2.92 -14.62
C ARG A 145 -7.28 -1.90 -15.62
N SER A 146 -6.41 -1.06 -16.18
CA SER A 146 -6.79 -0.09 -17.21
C SER A 146 -7.20 -0.75 -18.53
N SER A 147 -6.56 -1.86 -18.93
CA SER A 147 -6.91 -2.57 -20.17
C SER A 147 -8.17 -3.43 -20.05
N SER A 148 -8.53 -3.84 -18.83
CA SER A 148 -9.71 -4.66 -18.52
C SER A 148 -11.00 -3.83 -18.28
N SER A 149 -10.90 -2.49 -18.27
CA SER A 149 -12.05 -1.59 -18.19
C SER A 149 -12.63 -1.37 -19.60
N PRO A 150 -13.94 -1.54 -19.83
CA PRO A 150 -14.53 -1.44 -21.16
C PRO A 150 -14.60 0.03 -21.59
N GLY A 151 -13.48 0.59 -22.05
CA GLY A 151 -13.38 2.00 -22.42
C GLY A 151 -12.33 2.35 -23.48
N ARG A 152 -11.43 1.44 -23.89
CA ARG A 152 -10.53 1.67 -25.03
C ARG A 152 -10.57 0.48 -25.98
N ALA A 153 -11.56 0.48 -26.86
CA ALA A 153 -11.50 -0.29 -28.09
C ALA A 153 -10.38 0.29 -28.97
N GLY A 154 -9.28 -0.45 -29.12
CA GLY A 154 -8.16 -0.03 -29.95
C GLY A 154 -7.04 -1.06 -29.99
N THR A 155 -7.15 -1.96 -30.98
CA THR A 155 -6.13 -2.88 -31.52
C THR A 155 -5.55 -3.96 -30.59
N MET A 156 -6.08 -5.17 -30.76
CA MET A 156 -5.48 -6.42 -30.28
C MET A 156 -4.18 -6.74 -31.05
N HIS A 157 -3.18 -7.24 -30.34
CA HIS A 157 -2.13 -8.12 -30.89
C HIS A 157 -1.97 -9.31 -29.93
N PRO A 158 -1.90 -10.57 -30.41
CA PRO A 158 -2.06 -11.73 -29.54
C PRO A 158 -0.71 -12.23 -29.04
N GLU A 159 -0.49 -12.19 -27.72
CA GLU A 159 0.40 -13.14 -27.05
C GLU A 159 -0.03 -13.25 -25.58
N PHE A 160 -0.70 -14.34 -25.25
CA PHE A 160 -0.99 -14.73 -23.87
C PHE A 160 0.13 -15.66 -23.39
N PRO A 161 0.75 -15.39 -22.24
CA PRO A 161 1.16 -16.44 -21.33
C PRO A 161 0.13 -16.53 -20.20
N SER A 162 -0.48 -17.71 -20.10
CA SER A 162 -1.32 -18.08 -18.97
C SER A 162 -0.55 -17.93 -17.65
N LYS A 163 -1.12 -17.23 -16.67
CA LYS A 163 -1.20 -17.65 -15.26
C LYS A 163 -1.84 -16.56 -14.38
N ASN A 164 -3.16 -16.70 -14.19
CA ASN A 164 -3.92 -16.48 -12.95
C ASN A 164 -3.55 -15.33 -11.98
N THR A 165 -3.17 -14.14 -12.46
CA THR A 165 -2.77 -13.01 -11.59
C THR A 165 -3.96 -12.18 -11.05
N THR A 166 -5.14 -12.35 -11.65
CA THR A 166 -6.36 -11.59 -11.29
C THR A 166 -6.94 -11.99 -9.94
N GLN A 167 -6.56 -13.17 -9.42
CA GLN A 167 -7.04 -13.68 -8.15
C GLN A 167 -6.27 -13.10 -6.94
N ASP A 168 -5.02 -12.68 -7.10
CA ASP A 168 -4.15 -12.38 -5.96
C ASP A 168 -4.46 -11.04 -5.26
N LEU A 169 -4.95 -10.04 -5.98
CA LEU A 169 -5.41 -8.78 -5.40
C LEU A 169 -6.79 -8.88 -4.74
N TRP A 170 -7.71 -9.65 -5.34
CA TRP A 170 -9.03 -9.88 -4.75
C TRP A 170 -8.93 -10.74 -3.49
N ILE A 171 -8.03 -11.73 -3.47
CA ILE A 171 -7.80 -12.59 -2.30
C ILE A 171 -7.17 -11.83 -1.13
N SER A 172 -6.29 -10.85 -1.38
CA SER A 172 -5.65 -10.08 -0.31
C SER A 172 -6.63 -9.12 0.38
N VAL A 173 -7.55 -8.50 -0.38
CA VAL A 173 -8.57 -7.57 0.17
C VAL A 173 -9.72 -8.30 0.86
N THR A 174 -10.08 -9.51 0.44
CA THR A 174 -11.24 -10.24 1.02
C THR A 174 -10.89 -11.22 2.15
N LYS A 175 -9.63 -11.63 2.33
CA LYS A 175 -9.21 -12.50 3.45
C LYS A 175 -8.96 -11.78 4.78
N ALA A 176 -9.17 -10.46 4.82
CA ALA A 176 -9.12 -9.64 6.03
C ALA A 176 -10.49 -9.51 6.75
N LEU A 177 -11.51 -10.24 6.28
CA LEU A 177 -12.75 -10.54 7.00
C LEU A 177 -12.80 -12.04 7.32
#